data_AF-A0A068UMJ1-F1
#
_entry.id   AF-A0A068UMJ1-F1
#
_cell.length_a   1.000
_cell.length_b   1.000
_cell.length_c   1.000
_cell.angle_alpha   90.00
_cell.angle_beta   90.00
_cell.angle_gamma   90.00
#
_symmetry.space_group_name_H-M   'P 1'
#
loop_
_entity.id
_entity.type
_entity.pdbx_description
1 polymer ?
#
loop_
_entity_poly.entity_id
_entity_poly.type
_entity_poly.pdbx_seq_one_letter_code
_entity_poly.pdbx_strand_id
1 'polypeptide(L)' 'MNPNSDKLVRRTAMVASVTASYFLLTADYGPEPNVLDPIKNAILSAERSVKEFIFGPSKGIQENETKKLASNAGEKHP' A
#
# COMPACT_ATOMS: atom_id res chain seq x y z
N MET A 1 11.04 30.67 -16.54
CA MET A 1 10.70 29.34 -15.97
C MET A 1 9.48 28.80 -16.70
N ASN A 2 9.41 27.50 -16.99
CA ASN A 2 8.26 26.93 -17.69
C ASN A 2 7.07 26.79 -16.70
N PRO A 3 5.94 27.49 -16.92
CA PRO A 3 4.80 27.47 -16.00
C PRO A 3 4.16 26.08 -15.84
N ASN A 4 4.29 25.21 -16.84
CA ASN A 4 3.78 23.84 -16.75
C ASN A 4 4.65 22.97 -15.82
N SER A 5 5.97 23.17 -15.87
CA SER A 5 6.91 22.48 -14.98
C SER A 5 6.70 22.89 -13.54
N ASP A 6 6.48 24.18 -13.28
CA ASP A 6 6.23 24.70 -11.93
C ASP A 6 4.95 24.09 -11.31
N LYS A 7 3.88 24.01 -12.10
CA LYS A 7 2.61 23.40 -11.69
C LYS A 7 2.74 21.90 -11.42
N LEU A 8 3.54 21.19 -12.20
CA LEU A 8 3.83 19.77 -11.99
C LEU A 8 4.63 19.56 -10.70
N VAL A 9 5.73 20.30 -10.53
CA VAL A 9 6.59 20.22 -9.33
C VAL A 9 5.77 20.48 -8.07
N ARG A 10 4.92 21.51 -8.08
CA ARG A 10 4.08 21.84 -6.92
C ARG A 10 3.09 20.73 -6.56
N ARG A 11 2.45 20.10 -7.55
CA ARG A 11 1.54 18.96 -7.32
C ARG A 11 2.30 17.75 -6.80
N THR A 12 3.43 17.42 -7.43
CA THR A 12 4.28 16.30 -6.98
C THR A 12 4.78 16.53 -5.56
N ALA A 13 5.21 17.75 -5.22
CA ALA A 13 5.65 18.08 -3.87
C ALA A 13 4.52 17.92 -2.84
N MET A 14 3.30 18.36 -3.14
CA MET A 14 2.14 18.12 -2.26
C MET A 14 1.88 16.62 -2.05
N VAL A 15 1.83 15.84 -3.14
CA VAL A 15 1.59 14.39 -3.05
C VAL A 15 2.70 13.70 -2.28
N ALA A 16 3.96 13.99 -2.61
CA ALA A 16 5.13 13.43 -1.92
C ALA A 16 5.12 13.75 -0.42
N SER A 17 4.72 14.97 -0.04
CA SER A 17 4.63 15.37 1.37
C SER A 17 3.59 14.56 2.13
N VAL A 18 2.40 14.33 1.55
CA VAL A 18 1.35 13.50 2.16
C VAL A 18 1.82 12.05 2.28
N THR A 19 2.41 11.50 1.21
CA THR A 19 2.93 10.13 1.21
C THR A 19 4.05 9.93 2.24
N ALA A 20 5.00 10.85 2.33
CA ALA A 20 6.08 10.80 3.32
C ALA A 20 5.54 10.90 4.75
N SER A 21 4.56 11.79 4.98
CA SER A 21 3.90 11.94 6.28
C SER A 21 3.18 10.66 6.69
N TYR A 22 2.50 10.00 5.74
CA TYR A 22 1.88 8.69 5.98
C TYR A 22 2.92 7.64 6.37
N PHE A 23 4.03 7.53 5.62
CA PHE A 23 5.09 6.57 5.95
C PHE A 23 5.70 6.82 7.32
N LEU A 24 6.03 8.07 7.65
CA LEU A 24 6.56 8.44 8.97
C LEU A 24 5.57 8.14 10.08
N LEU A 25 4.29 8.48 9.90
CA LEU A 25 3.25 8.16 10.88
C LEU A 25 3.15 6.65 11.09
N THR A 26 3.17 5.86 10.01
CA THR A 26 3.12 4.38 10.09
C THR A 26 4.42 3.73 10.54
N ALA A 27 5.56 4.45 10.54
CA ALA A 27 6.87 3.87 10.84
C ALA A 27 7.01 3.41 12.29
N ASP A 28 6.33 4.10 13.21
CA ASP A 28 6.29 3.74 14.63
C ASP A 28 5.18 2.72 14.96
N TYR A 29 4.27 2.43 14.02
CA TYR A 29 3.24 1.42 14.21
C TYR A 29 3.75 0.05 13.71
N GLY A 30 3.83 -0.90 14.65
CA GLY A 30 4.16 -2.29 14.35
C GLY A 30 3.12 -3.00 13.46
N PRO A 31 3.34 -4.27 13.10
CA PRO A 31 2.46 -5.05 12.22
C PRO A 31 1.08 -5.39 12.83
N GLU A 32 0.78 -4.88 14.02
CA GLU A 32 -0.53 -5.00 14.65
C GLU A 32 -1.60 -4.26 13.85
N PRO A 33 -2.84 -4.79 13.85
CA PRO A 33 -3.95 -4.15 13.17
C PRO A 33 -4.18 -2.77 13.76
N ASN A 34 -4.15 -1.76 12.89
CA ASN A 34 -4.17 -0.36 13.29
C ASN A 34 -5.20 0.42 12.47
N VAL A 35 -5.51 1.64 12.93
CA VAL A 35 -6.49 2.53 12.27
C VAL A 35 -6.06 2.96 10.86
N LEU A 36 -4.79 2.74 10.50
CA LEU A 36 -4.21 3.08 9.20
C LEU A 36 -4.25 1.89 8.22
N ASP A 37 -4.69 0.70 8.65
CA ASP A 37 -4.81 -0.49 7.80
C ASP A 37 -5.65 -0.28 6.53
N PRO A 38 -6.78 0.46 6.55
CA PRO A 38 -7.53 0.74 5.32
C PRO A 38 -6.70 1.48 4.28
N ILE A 39 -5.85 2.42 4.72
CA ILE A 39 -4.98 3.21 3.84
C ILE A 39 -3.85 2.32 3.31
N LYS A 40 -3.26 1.48 4.17
CA LYS A 40 -2.23 0.51 3.78
C LYS A 40 -2.74 -0.46 2.72
N ASN A 41 -3.94 -0.99 2.91
CA ASN A 41 -4.58 -1.90 1.95
C ASN A 41 -4.88 -1.21 0.62
N ALA A 42 -5.30 0.06 0.64
CA ALA A 42 -5.48 0.85 -0.58
C ALA A 42 -4.17 1.05 -1.34
N ILE A 43 -3.06 1.31 -0.63
CA ILE A 43 -1.72 1.44 -1.25
C ILE A 43 -1.26 0.12 -1.85
N LEU A 44 -1.39 -1.00 -1.14
CA LEU A 44 -1.04 -2.33 -1.65
C LEU A 44 -1.89 -2.74 -2.85
N SER A 45 -3.18 -2.39 -2.85
CA SER A 45 -4.07 -2.60 -3.98
C SER A 45 -3.63 -1.78 -5.19
N ALA A 46 -3.30 -0.50 -4.99
CA ALA A 46 -2.79 0.36 -6.06
C ALA A 46 -1.46 -0.16 -6.62
N GLU A 47 -0.55 -0.62 -5.77
CA GLU A 47 0.71 -1.26 -6.17
C GLU A 47 0.44 -2.48 -7.06
N ARG A 48 -0.48 -3.36 -6.64
CA ARG A 48 -0.87 -4.55 -7.41
C ARG A 48 -1.48 -4.16 -8.75
N SER A 49 -2.39 -3.19 -8.79
CA SER A 49 -3.01 -2.72 -10.04
C SER A 49 -1.98 -2.13 -11.01
N VAL A 50 -1.03 -1.34 -10.53
CA VAL A 50 0.05 -0.79 -11.37
C VAL A 50 0.96 -1.92 -11.87
N LYS A 51 1.28 -2.88 -11.01
CA LYS A 51 2.08 -4.05 -11.38
C LYS A 51 1.40 -4.89 -12.45
N GLU A 52 0.09 -5.13 -12.32
CA GLU A 52 -0.71 -5.84 -13.32
C GLU A 52 -0.85 -5.03 -14.62
N PHE A 53 -0.94 -3.70 -14.53
CA PHE A 53 -0.98 -2.83 -15.71
C PHE A 53 0.33 -2.83 -16.51
N ILE A 54 1.48 -2.84 -15.83
CA ILE A 54 2.80 -2.78 -16.48
C ILE A 54 3.29 -4.18 -16.91
N PHE A 55 3.09 -5.20 -16.08
CA PHE A 55 3.65 -6.54 -16.29
C PHE A 55 2.62 -7.57 -16.77
N GLY A 56 1.34 -7.19 -16.91
CA GLY A 56 0.24 -8.09 -17.17
C GLY A 56 -0.22 -8.86 -15.92
N PRO A 57 -1.34 -9.60 -16.01
CA PRO A 57 -1.90 -10.32 -14.87
C PRO A 57 -0.93 -11.40 -14.38
N SER A 58 -0.38 -11.19 -13.18
CA SER A 58 0.54 -12.14 -12.54
C SER A 58 -0.20 -13.41 -12.12
N LYS A 59 0.21 -14.55 -12.67
CA LYS A 59 -0.43 -15.87 -12.51
C LYS A 59 -0.27 -16.54 -11.13
N GLY A 60 0.04 -15.82 -10.05
CA GLY A 60 0.51 -16.46 -8.81
C GLY A 60 0.52 -15.64 -7.52
N ILE A 61 -0.39 -14.66 -7.34
CA ILE A 61 -0.55 -13.95 -6.06
C ILE A 61 -1.94 -14.27 -5.49
N GLN A 62 -2.20 -15.56 -5.27
CA GLN A 62 -3.28 -16.01 -4.38
C GLN A 62 -2.72 -16.86 -3.22
N GLU A 63 -1.47 -17.31 -3.27
CA GLU A 63 -0.94 -18.24 -2.27
C GLU A 63 -0.54 -17.57 -0.94
N ASN A 64 -0.15 -16.28 -0.96
CA ASN A 64 0.27 -15.58 0.27
C ASN A 64 -0.88 -14.96 1.07
N GLU A 65 -1.99 -14.58 0.43
CA GLU A 65 -3.18 -14.08 1.14
C GLU A 65 -3.95 -15.24 1.77
N THR A 66 -4.03 -16.39 1.09
CA THR A 66 -4.69 -17.59 1.62
C THR A 66 -3.88 -18.24 2.75
N LYS A 67 -2.53 -18.17 2.72
CA LYS A 67 -1.69 -18.64 3.85
C LYS A 67 -1.84 -17.80 5.12
N LYS A 68 -1.98 -16.48 5.00
CA LYS A 68 -2.16 -15.58 6.16
C LYS A 68 -3.56 -15.70 6.79
N LEU A 69 -4.58 -16.01 5.99
CA LEU A 69 -5.93 -16.32 6.48
C LEU A 69 -6.02 -17.74 7.07
N ALA A 70 -5.32 -18.72 6.50
CA ALA A 70 -5.29 -20.09 7.02
C ALA A 70 -4.53 -20.23 8.34
N SER A 71 -3.46 -19.45 8.57
CA SER A 71 -2.70 -19.51 9.83
C SER A 71 -3.47 -18.92 11.02
N ASN A 72 -4.40 -17.97 10.79
CA ASN A 72 -5.22 -17.37 11.85
C ASN A 72 -6.53 -18.13 12.13
N ALA A 73 -6.90 -19.10 11.30
CA ALA A 73 -8.08 -19.93 11.52
C ALA A 73 -7.77 -21.23 12.30
N GLY A 74 -6.50 -21.57 12.47
CA GLY A 74 -6.06 -22.81 13.14
C GLY A 74 -5.89 -22.72 14.66
N GLU A 75 -6.04 -21.54 15.27
CA GLU A 75 -5.72 -21.31 16.69
C GLU A 75 -6.96 -20.96 17.53
N LYS A 76 -8.07 -21.70 17.35
CA LYS A 76 -9.14 -21.77 18.36
C LYS A 76 -9.61 -23.20 18.62
N HIS A 77 -9.21 -23.66 19.80
CA HIS A 77 -9.75 -24.72 20.67
C HIS A 77 -9.41 -26.18 20.35
N PRO A 78 -9.23 -27.04 21.38
CA PRO A 78 -9.93 -27.09 22.68
C PRO A 78 -9.40 -26.21 23.81
#